data_AF-A0A2N2IR64-F1
#
_entry.id   AF-A0A2N2IR64-F1
#
_cell.length_a   1.000
_cell.length_b   1.000
_cell.length_c   1.000
_cell.angle_alpha   90.00
_cell.angle_beta   90.00
_cell.angle_gamma   90.00
#
_symmetry.space_group_name_H-M   'P 1'
#
loop_
_entity.id
_entity.type
_entity.pdbx_description
1 polymer ?
#
loop_
_entity_poly.entity_id
_entity_poly.type
_entity_poly.pdbx_seq_one_letter_code
_entity_poly.pdbx_strand_id
1 'polypeptide(L)'
;MTYRKFDKYGIVKRIAIGGISEIFLAREDQGKGLLDRHVVIKKLLPQFASNEKLASIIQREARLLAALYHANIVQVVDAGITEEREPYMVLEYIQGQDLKALYNVAHEGRTPLAPSMVYFILEQTLRALVHMHELKDPKGRPYHLIHRDLSPTNIMCSMSGDVKILDFGLAKRTLDVTGSGNLTGKVPYLSPEQIVGGRVDARSDLFALGTVFYELCSGRHRYEGNHEVEILQKIRDRADVPLVSVARSFPPELIAVIQKACEYEPHRRPAGAREMLSELSGLPAVVPGLHGGRSELVDFMEFHFGATRIDSTLPVVSSNEKPVAVRSFNLGSLEMPSIEDMGLGEAPAVTSPLPEKPAAAVHAGPVAPLAPTLPAMAGVTADDVARAVAARSGAAGPGNQRARP
;
A
#
# COMPACT_ATOMS: atom_id res chain seq x y z
N MET A 1 -8.96 28.15 -6.32
CA MET A 1 -8.07 28.04 -7.51
C MET A 1 -8.75 27.15 -8.54
N THR A 2 -8.94 27.65 -9.76
CA THR A 2 -9.56 26.90 -10.86
C THR A 2 -8.43 26.26 -11.65
N TYR A 3 -8.15 24.98 -11.42
CA TYR A 3 -7.02 24.27 -12.05
C TYR A 3 -7.25 24.12 -13.56
N ARG A 4 -6.71 25.04 -14.37
CA ARG A 4 -6.71 24.96 -15.83
C ARG A 4 -5.49 24.20 -16.37
N LYS A 5 -4.38 24.28 -15.65
CA LYS A 5 -3.09 23.65 -15.95
C LYS A 5 -2.34 23.43 -14.63
N PHE A 6 -1.60 22.34 -14.54
CA PHE A 6 -0.71 22.03 -13.42
C PHE A 6 0.64 21.66 -14.01
N ASP A 7 1.64 22.52 -13.83
CA ASP A 7 2.92 22.43 -14.54
C ASP A 7 2.71 22.31 -16.08
N LYS A 8 3.30 21.31 -16.74
CA LYS A 8 3.08 20.99 -18.17
C LYS A 8 1.81 20.19 -18.48
N TYR A 9 0.94 19.93 -17.50
CA TYR A 9 -0.22 19.05 -17.66
C TYR A 9 -1.53 19.84 -17.66
N GLY A 10 -2.37 19.63 -18.67
CA GLY A 10 -3.72 20.17 -18.70
C GLY A 10 -4.65 19.34 -17.80
N ILE A 11 -5.21 19.93 -16.74
CA ILE A 11 -6.12 19.21 -15.85
C ILE A 11 -7.46 18.98 -16.58
N VAL A 12 -7.88 17.72 -16.65
CA VAL A 12 -9.17 17.31 -17.24
C VAL A 12 -10.24 17.35 -16.15
N LYS A 13 -10.02 16.64 -15.05
CA LYS A 13 -10.94 16.61 -13.89
C LYS A 13 -10.25 16.11 -12.63
N ARG A 14 -10.79 16.45 -11.45
CA ARG A 14 -10.43 15.78 -10.20
C ARG A 14 -11.11 14.41 -10.15
N ILE A 15 -10.33 13.34 -9.93
CA ILE A 15 -10.81 11.96 -9.84
C ILE A 15 -11.21 11.64 -8.39
N ALA A 16 -10.36 12.00 -7.43
CA ALA A 16 -10.56 11.65 -6.03
C ALA A 16 -9.87 12.64 -5.09
N ILE A 17 -10.31 12.63 -3.83
CA ILE A 17 -9.63 13.26 -2.70
C ILE A 17 -9.35 12.14 -1.70
N GLY A 18 -8.08 11.95 -1.35
CA GLY A 18 -7.65 11.10 -0.24
C GLY A 18 -7.39 11.90 1.02
N GLY A 19 -6.89 11.25 2.07
CA GLY A 19 -6.69 11.90 3.38
C GLY A 19 -5.77 13.12 3.34
N ILE A 20 -4.64 13.03 2.61
CA ILE A 20 -3.67 14.14 2.49
C ILE A 20 -3.43 14.61 1.05
N SER A 21 -4.04 13.96 0.06
CA SER A 21 -3.72 14.16 -1.35
C SER A 21 -4.97 14.27 -2.23
N GLU A 22 -4.88 15.05 -3.29
CA GLU A 22 -5.86 15.08 -4.36
C GLU A 22 -5.32 14.37 -5.59
N ILE A 23 -6.21 13.69 -6.31
CA ILE A 23 -5.90 12.91 -7.50
C ILE A 23 -6.65 13.51 -8.68
N PHE A 24 -5.94 13.86 -9.75
CA PHE A 24 -6.50 14.47 -10.96
C PHE A 24 -6.23 13.61 -12.18
N LEU A 25 -7.21 13.56 -13.07
CA LEU A 25 -6.99 13.18 -14.47
C LEU A 25 -6.42 14.41 -15.18
N ALA A 26 -5.32 14.22 -15.87
CA ALA A 26 -4.72 15.25 -16.69
C ALA A 26 -4.33 14.69 -18.06
N ARG A 27 -4.06 15.60 -18.98
CA ARG A 27 -3.51 15.30 -20.31
C ARG A 27 -2.15 15.95 -20.40
N GLU A 28 -1.19 15.20 -20.94
CA GLU A 28 0.13 15.75 -21.23
C GLU A 28 0.02 16.79 -22.35
N ASP A 29 0.31 18.05 -22.05
CA ASP A 29 0.22 19.17 -22.99
C ASP A 29 1.62 19.47 -23.54
N GLN A 30 2.13 18.61 -24.43
CA GLN A 30 3.48 18.76 -25.03
C GLN A 30 3.54 19.78 -26.18
N GLY A 31 2.46 20.51 -26.48
CA GLY A 31 2.45 21.56 -27.52
C GLY A 31 2.80 21.09 -28.95
N LYS A 32 2.90 19.77 -29.19
CA LYS A 32 3.31 19.17 -30.47
C LYS A 32 2.44 17.99 -30.90
N GLY A 33 1.18 17.92 -30.47
CA GLY A 33 0.08 17.14 -31.09
C GLY A 33 0.30 15.66 -31.43
N LEU A 34 1.39 15.03 -31.02
CA LEU A 34 1.77 13.69 -31.50
C LEU A 34 1.35 12.58 -30.54
N LEU A 35 1.16 12.86 -29.24
CA LEU A 35 0.71 11.89 -28.24
C LEU A 35 -0.06 12.60 -27.10
N ASP A 36 -1.37 12.74 -27.25
CA ASP A 36 -2.28 13.23 -26.21
C ASP A 36 -2.54 12.12 -25.16
N ARG A 37 -1.55 11.83 -24.32
CA ARG A 37 -1.66 10.77 -23.31
C ARG A 37 -2.35 11.28 -22.04
N HIS A 38 -3.33 10.52 -21.57
CA HIS A 38 -3.91 10.71 -20.24
C HIS A 38 -2.95 10.23 -19.15
N VAL A 39 -2.86 11.01 -18.08
CA VAL A 39 -2.05 10.72 -16.89
C VAL A 39 -2.85 11.03 -15.63
N VAL A 40 -2.39 10.48 -14.51
CA VAL A 40 -2.96 10.76 -13.19
C VAL A 40 -1.96 11.58 -12.39
N ILE A 41 -2.38 12.71 -11.85
CA ILE A 41 -1.55 13.57 -10.99
C ILE A 41 -2.01 13.39 -9.55
N LYS A 42 -1.10 12.96 -8.68
CA LYS A 42 -1.29 12.94 -7.23
C LYS A 42 -0.46 14.08 -6.62
N LYS A 43 -1.11 14.97 -5.87
CA LYS A 43 -0.49 16.10 -5.16
C LYS A 43 -1.09 16.24 -3.77
N LEU A 44 -0.44 17.00 -2.88
CA LEU A 44 -1.03 17.31 -1.58
C LEU A 44 -2.30 18.15 -1.71
N LEU A 45 -3.19 17.98 -0.74
CA LEU A 45 -4.28 18.92 -0.51
C LEU A 45 -3.73 20.32 -0.22
N PRO A 46 -4.37 21.41 -0.70
CA PRO A 46 -3.86 22.77 -0.54
C PRO A 46 -3.54 23.16 0.91
N GLN A 47 -4.33 22.70 1.89
CA GLN A 47 -4.08 22.98 3.31
C GLN A 47 -2.82 22.30 3.87
N PHE A 48 -2.27 21.31 3.17
CA PHE A 48 -1.05 20.58 3.56
C PHE A 48 0.16 20.95 2.71
N ALA A 49 0.00 21.81 1.71
CA ALA A 49 1.05 22.17 0.76
C ALA A 49 2.33 22.72 1.42
N SER A 50 2.20 23.49 2.51
CA SER A 50 3.32 24.07 3.24
C SER A 50 3.96 23.15 4.29
N ASN A 51 3.37 21.97 4.53
CA ASN A 51 3.88 21.04 5.54
C ASN A 51 5.00 20.17 4.96
N GLU A 52 6.25 20.50 5.27
CA GLU A 52 7.43 19.78 4.76
C GLU A 52 7.44 18.28 5.10
N LYS A 53 6.88 17.88 6.25
CA LYS A 53 6.77 16.46 6.61
C LYS A 53 5.82 15.73 5.66
N LEU A 54 4.65 16.31 5.38
CA LEU A 54 3.69 15.76 4.42
C LEU A 54 4.20 15.85 2.97
N ALA A 55 4.94 16.90 2.64
CA ALA A 55 5.59 17.02 1.33
C ALA A 55 6.61 15.88 1.09
N SER A 56 7.38 15.53 2.13
CA SER A 56 8.35 14.45 2.06
C SER A 56 7.72 13.07 1.79
N ILE A 57 6.45 12.89 2.16
CA ILE A 57 5.70 11.65 1.92
C ILE A 57 5.53 11.40 0.42
N ILE A 58 5.00 12.37 -0.33
CA ILE A 58 4.77 12.22 -1.78
C ILE A 58 6.10 11.95 -2.49
N GLN A 59 7.16 12.67 -2.12
CA GLN A 59 8.48 12.46 -2.73
C GLN A 59 9.08 11.09 -2.43
N ARG A 60 8.85 10.54 -1.22
CA ARG A 60 9.29 9.19 -0.85
C ARG A 60 8.49 8.13 -1.60
N GLU A 61 7.18 8.33 -1.70
CA GLU A 61 6.28 7.45 -2.45
C GLU A 61 6.68 7.39 -3.93
N ALA A 62 6.87 8.54 -4.57
CA ALA A 62 7.31 8.63 -5.96
C ALA A 62 8.67 7.92 -6.19
N ARG A 63 9.64 8.11 -5.29
CA ARG A 63 10.95 7.44 -5.38
C ARG A 63 10.85 5.92 -5.25
N LEU A 64 9.99 5.43 -4.37
CA LEU A 64 9.79 4.00 -4.17
C LEU A 64 9.05 3.35 -5.33
N LEU A 65 7.99 3.99 -5.81
CA LEU A 65 7.27 3.57 -7.00
C LEU A 65 8.18 3.56 -8.25
N ALA A 66 9.03 4.57 -8.41
CA ALA A 66 9.99 4.61 -9.52
C ALA A 66 11.03 3.47 -9.47
N ALA A 67 11.31 2.91 -8.28
CA ALA A 67 12.16 1.74 -8.14
C ALA A 67 11.43 0.40 -8.43
N LEU A 68 10.10 0.41 -8.50
CA LEU A 68 9.26 -0.76 -8.73
C LEU A 68 8.80 -0.85 -10.19
N TYR A 69 9.68 -1.34 -11.06
CA TYR A 69 9.35 -1.57 -12.47
C TYR A 69 8.74 -2.97 -12.68
N HIS A 70 7.41 -3.04 -12.73
CA HIS A 70 6.67 -4.29 -12.92
C HIS A 70 5.34 -4.07 -13.65
N ALA A 71 4.93 -5.02 -14.50
CA ALA A 71 3.70 -4.91 -15.29
C ALA A 71 2.44 -4.75 -14.42
N ASN A 72 2.42 -5.42 -13.27
CA ASN A 72 1.31 -5.41 -12.32
C ASN A 72 1.43 -4.32 -11.21
N ILE A 73 2.29 -3.33 -11.37
CA ILE A 73 2.40 -2.15 -10.50
C ILE A 73 2.22 -0.90 -11.37
N VAL A 74 1.50 0.10 -10.85
CA VAL A 74 1.33 1.39 -11.55
C VAL A 74 2.68 2.06 -11.78
N GLN A 75 2.88 2.58 -12.97
CA GLN A 75 4.14 3.21 -13.36
C GLN A 75 4.15 4.72 -13.10
N VAL A 76 5.27 5.20 -12.56
CA VAL A 76 5.56 6.64 -12.46
C VAL A 76 6.00 7.13 -13.82
N VAL A 77 5.27 8.11 -14.35
CA VAL A 77 5.61 8.80 -15.61
C VAL A 77 6.56 9.96 -15.33
N ASP A 78 6.29 10.72 -14.27
CA ASP A 78 7.04 11.92 -13.90
C ASP A 78 6.86 12.23 -12.40
N ALA A 79 7.74 13.03 -11.83
CA ALA A 79 7.59 13.56 -10.48
C ALA A 79 8.37 14.86 -10.34
N GLY A 80 7.83 15.82 -9.59
CA GLY A 80 8.41 17.15 -9.52
C GLY A 80 7.96 17.94 -8.30
N ILE A 81 8.42 19.18 -8.28
CA ILE A 81 8.04 20.20 -7.31
C ILE A 81 7.63 21.43 -8.12
N THR A 82 6.45 21.99 -7.87
CA THR A 82 5.99 23.19 -8.58
C THR A 82 6.80 24.43 -8.17
N GLU A 83 6.59 25.55 -8.87
CA GLU A 83 7.19 26.85 -8.48
C GLU A 83 6.77 27.27 -7.06
N GLU A 84 5.55 26.93 -6.65
CA GLU A 84 5.01 27.13 -5.31
C GLU A 84 5.53 26.12 -4.27
N ARG A 85 6.53 25.31 -4.65
CA ARG A 85 7.18 24.28 -3.82
C ARG A 85 6.28 23.10 -3.44
N GLU A 86 5.21 22.84 -4.20
CA GLU A 86 4.33 21.70 -3.95
C GLU A 86 4.85 20.43 -4.65
N PRO A 87 5.14 19.34 -3.92
CA PRO A 87 5.53 18.09 -4.56
C PRO A 87 4.33 17.43 -5.23
N TYR A 88 4.59 16.82 -6.39
CA TYR A 88 3.61 16.05 -7.13
C TYR A 88 4.26 14.83 -7.76
N MET A 89 3.42 13.86 -8.10
CA MET A 89 3.79 12.70 -8.88
C MET A 89 2.76 12.45 -9.97
N VAL A 90 3.25 12.01 -11.12
CA VAL A 90 2.47 11.72 -12.31
C VAL A 90 2.56 10.22 -12.57
N LEU A 91 1.42 9.59 -12.63
CA LEU A 91 1.24 8.16 -12.83
C LEU A 91 0.65 7.91 -14.20
N GLU A 92 0.88 6.70 -14.72
CA GLU A 92 0.13 6.23 -15.87
C GLU A 92 -1.38 6.24 -15.55
N TYR A 93 -2.19 6.69 -16.51
CA TYR A 93 -3.62 6.50 -16.41
C TYR A 93 -3.97 5.07 -16.85
N ILE A 94 -4.68 4.36 -15.98
CA ILE A 94 -5.23 3.03 -16.28
C ILE A 94 -6.70 3.21 -16.65
N GLN A 95 -7.02 2.96 -17.92
CA GLN A 95 -8.40 2.92 -18.37
C GLN A 95 -9.04 1.62 -17.87
N GLY A 96 -9.77 1.69 -16.76
CA GLY A 96 -10.26 0.53 -16.04
C GLY A 96 -11.04 0.87 -14.78
N GLN A 97 -11.24 -0.15 -13.94
CA GLN A 97 -11.99 -0.06 -12.69
C GLN A 97 -11.25 -0.81 -11.57
N ASP A 98 -11.45 -0.39 -10.32
CA ASP A 98 -10.90 -1.09 -9.17
C ASP A 98 -11.73 -2.32 -8.78
N LEU A 99 -11.16 -3.21 -7.96
CA LEU A 99 -11.88 -4.42 -7.52
C LEU A 99 -13.12 -4.10 -6.67
N LYS A 100 -13.23 -2.91 -6.08
CA LYS A 100 -14.45 -2.51 -5.37
C LYS A 100 -15.59 -2.30 -6.36
N ALA A 101 -15.34 -1.66 -7.50
CA ALA A 101 -16.32 -1.50 -8.56
C ALA A 101 -16.74 -2.86 -9.15
N LEU A 102 -15.78 -3.76 -9.39
CA LEU A 102 -16.07 -5.13 -9.85
C LEU A 102 -16.95 -5.88 -8.83
N TYR A 103 -16.61 -5.82 -7.54
CA TYR A 103 -17.40 -6.40 -6.46
C TYR A 103 -18.83 -5.85 -6.46
N ASN A 104 -19.00 -4.52 -6.51
CA ASN A 104 -20.32 -3.89 -6.46
C ASN A 104 -21.18 -4.35 -7.64
N VAL A 105 -20.64 -4.37 -8.86
CA VAL A 105 -21.38 -4.84 -10.04
C VAL A 105 -21.72 -6.31 -9.95
N ALA A 106 -20.79 -7.15 -9.49
CA ALA A 106 -21.05 -8.57 -9.35
C ALA A 106 -22.15 -8.86 -8.33
N HIS A 107 -22.18 -8.10 -7.24
CA HIS A 107 -23.13 -8.26 -6.15
C HIS A 107 -24.50 -7.63 -6.45
N GLU A 108 -24.53 -6.36 -6.87
CA GLU A 108 -25.76 -5.62 -7.17
C GLU A 108 -26.41 -6.11 -8.47
N GLY A 109 -25.60 -6.38 -9.49
CA GLY A 109 -26.04 -6.86 -10.80
C GLY A 109 -26.26 -8.36 -10.87
N ARG A 110 -26.05 -9.09 -9.76
CA ARG A 110 -26.15 -10.56 -9.67
C ARG A 110 -25.40 -11.29 -10.79
N THR A 111 -24.23 -10.75 -11.16
CA THR A 111 -23.33 -11.34 -12.17
C THR A 111 -22.06 -11.79 -11.45
N PRO A 112 -22.01 -13.01 -10.91
CA PRO A 112 -20.88 -13.47 -10.12
C PRO A 112 -19.57 -13.41 -10.91
N LEU A 113 -18.47 -13.12 -10.22
CA LEU A 113 -17.15 -13.19 -10.81
C LEU A 113 -16.80 -14.67 -11.09
N ALA A 114 -16.37 -14.96 -12.32
CA ALA A 114 -15.95 -16.32 -12.70
C ALA A 114 -14.70 -16.76 -11.90
N PRO A 115 -14.58 -18.03 -11.49
CA PRO A 115 -13.41 -18.53 -10.77
C PRO A 115 -12.08 -18.29 -11.48
N SER A 116 -12.05 -18.44 -12.81
CA SER A 116 -10.90 -18.19 -13.68
C SER A 116 -10.47 -16.73 -13.66
N MET A 117 -11.42 -15.80 -13.71
CA MET A 117 -11.14 -14.37 -13.57
C MET A 117 -10.55 -14.05 -12.19
N VAL A 118 -11.15 -14.57 -11.10
CA VAL A 118 -10.64 -14.33 -9.74
C VAL A 118 -9.24 -14.92 -9.56
N TYR A 119 -9.01 -16.15 -10.06
CA TYR A 119 -7.68 -16.77 -10.08
C TYR A 119 -6.67 -15.89 -10.81
N PHE A 120 -7.02 -15.40 -12.00
CA PHE A 120 -6.13 -14.57 -12.81
C PHE A 120 -5.77 -13.26 -12.07
N ILE A 121 -6.75 -12.56 -11.50
CA ILE A 121 -6.50 -11.33 -10.74
C ILE A 121 -5.61 -11.60 -9.53
N LEU A 122 -5.85 -12.70 -8.81
CA LEU A 122 -5.02 -13.10 -7.66
C LEU A 122 -3.58 -13.36 -8.08
N GLU A 123 -3.39 -14.12 -9.16
CA GLU A 123 -2.07 -14.44 -9.69
C GLU A 123 -1.30 -13.16 -10.09
N GLN A 124 -1.94 -12.26 -10.83
CA GLN A 124 -1.32 -11.00 -11.25
C GLN A 124 -0.97 -10.10 -10.06
N THR A 125 -1.83 -10.06 -9.05
CA THR A 125 -1.58 -9.29 -7.82
C THR A 125 -0.42 -9.90 -7.02
N LEU A 126 -0.34 -11.23 -6.92
CA LEU A 126 0.78 -11.92 -6.28
C LEU A 126 2.10 -11.69 -6.99
N ARG A 127 2.12 -11.64 -8.34
CA ARG A 127 3.33 -11.29 -9.10
C ARG A 127 3.87 -9.90 -8.72
N ALA A 128 2.98 -8.92 -8.57
CA ALA A 128 3.35 -7.59 -8.07
C ALA A 128 3.94 -7.65 -6.65
N LEU A 129 3.27 -8.37 -5.74
CA LEU A 129 3.73 -8.50 -4.35
C LEU A 129 5.07 -9.23 -4.24
N VAL A 130 5.32 -10.26 -5.05
CA VAL A 130 6.64 -10.93 -5.14
C VAL A 130 7.72 -9.92 -5.51
N HIS A 131 7.50 -9.14 -6.57
CA HIS A 131 8.47 -8.13 -7.00
C HIS A 131 8.75 -7.10 -5.89
N MET A 132 7.70 -6.62 -5.22
CA MET A 132 7.81 -5.65 -4.15
C MET A 132 8.51 -6.20 -2.90
N HIS A 133 8.06 -7.35 -2.37
CA HIS A 133 8.57 -7.95 -1.13
C HIS A 133 10.05 -8.31 -1.22
N GLU A 134 10.53 -8.55 -2.43
CA GLU A 134 11.90 -8.98 -2.70
C GLU A 134 12.79 -7.91 -3.31
N LEU A 135 12.27 -6.68 -3.42
CA LEU A 135 13.06 -5.54 -3.85
C LEU A 135 14.34 -5.44 -3.00
N LYS A 136 15.48 -5.29 -3.67
CA LYS A 136 16.79 -5.13 -3.04
C LYS A 136 17.35 -3.74 -3.34
N ASP A 137 18.13 -3.21 -2.42
CA ASP A 137 18.90 -2.00 -2.65
C ASP A 137 20.06 -2.25 -3.65
N PRO A 138 20.74 -1.21 -4.16
CA PRO A 138 21.88 -1.38 -5.06
C PRO A 138 23.05 -2.20 -4.50
N LYS A 139 23.08 -2.46 -3.18
CA LYS A 139 24.08 -3.29 -2.49
C LYS A 139 23.59 -4.73 -2.29
N GLY A 140 22.43 -5.09 -2.84
CA GLY A 140 21.85 -6.44 -2.75
C GLY A 140 21.14 -6.73 -1.43
N ARG A 141 20.95 -5.75 -0.54
CA ARG A 141 20.27 -5.95 0.74
C ARG A 141 18.75 -5.84 0.55
N PRO A 142 17.94 -6.69 1.18
CA PRO A 142 16.49 -6.63 1.06
C PRO A 142 15.94 -5.30 1.59
N TYR A 143 15.05 -4.67 0.82
CA TYR A 143 14.36 -3.44 1.21
C TYR A 143 13.24 -3.71 2.22
N HIS A 144 12.77 -4.97 2.32
CA HIS A 144 11.65 -5.40 3.17
C HIS A 144 10.40 -4.52 2.97
N LEU A 145 10.12 -4.20 1.72
CA LEU A 145 8.99 -3.36 1.34
C LEU A 145 7.70 -4.16 1.49
N ILE A 146 6.72 -3.57 2.18
CA ILE A 146 5.37 -4.12 2.37
C ILE A 146 4.35 -3.01 2.09
N HIS A 147 3.20 -3.39 1.56
CA HIS A 147 2.16 -2.49 1.08
C HIS A 147 1.37 -1.84 2.22
N ARG A 148 0.97 -2.63 3.22
CA ARG A 148 0.19 -2.26 4.43
C ARG A 148 -1.22 -1.69 4.22
N ASP A 149 -1.56 -1.27 3.02
CA ASP A 149 -2.89 -0.73 2.70
C ASP A 149 -3.57 -1.47 1.54
N LEU A 150 -3.36 -2.78 1.43
CA LEU A 150 -3.94 -3.54 0.32
C LEU A 150 -5.46 -3.67 0.53
N SER A 151 -6.24 -3.25 -0.47
CA SER A 151 -7.70 -3.26 -0.41
C SER A 151 -8.27 -3.28 -1.83
N PRO A 152 -9.59 -3.53 -2.03
CA PRO A 152 -10.16 -3.64 -3.37
C PRO A 152 -10.02 -2.36 -4.20
N THR A 153 -9.93 -1.18 -3.58
CA THR A 153 -9.74 0.08 -4.31
C THR A 153 -8.31 0.30 -4.80
N ASN A 154 -7.35 -0.50 -4.32
CA ASN A 154 -5.93 -0.34 -4.62
C ASN A 154 -5.42 -1.37 -5.64
N ILE A 155 -6.32 -2.21 -6.16
CA ILE A 155 -6.05 -3.15 -7.25
C ILE A 155 -7.00 -2.78 -8.40
N MET A 156 -6.42 -2.46 -9.55
CA MET A 156 -7.14 -1.95 -10.72
C MET A 156 -7.06 -2.95 -11.88
N CYS A 157 -8.20 -3.18 -12.53
CA CYS A 157 -8.33 -3.98 -13.74
C CYS A 157 -8.56 -3.06 -14.95
N SER A 158 -7.70 -3.13 -15.95
CA SER A 158 -7.83 -2.36 -17.19
C SER A 158 -8.89 -2.99 -18.12
N MET A 159 -9.42 -2.19 -19.06
CA MET A 159 -10.28 -2.70 -20.13
C MET A 159 -9.58 -3.75 -21.02
N SER A 160 -8.24 -3.78 -21.01
CA SER A 160 -7.41 -4.74 -21.77
C SER A 160 -7.00 -5.98 -20.96
N GLY A 161 -7.55 -6.11 -19.74
CA GLY A 161 -7.31 -7.25 -18.85
C GLY A 161 -5.98 -7.19 -18.11
N ASP A 162 -5.36 -6.01 -17.97
CA ASP A 162 -4.19 -5.83 -17.11
C ASP A 162 -4.65 -5.62 -15.66
N VAL A 163 -3.90 -6.19 -14.71
CA VAL A 163 -4.17 -6.02 -13.27
C VAL A 163 -2.99 -5.31 -12.64
N LYS A 164 -3.23 -4.18 -11.96
CA LYS A 164 -2.18 -3.30 -11.42
C LYS A 164 -2.49 -2.85 -9.99
N ILE A 165 -1.48 -2.87 -9.13
CA ILE A 165 -1.51 -2.25 -7.80
C ILE A 165 -1.20 -0.76 -7.93
N LEU A 166 -2.00 0.10 -7.30
CA LEU A 166 -1.89 1.56 -7.39
C LEU A 166 -1.04 2.19 -6.30
N ASP A 167 -1.53 2.19 -5.06
CA ASP A 167 -1.04 3.05 -3.99
C ASP A 167 -0.48 2.21 -2.85
N PHE A 168 0.78 2.44 -2.50
CA PHE A 168 1.43 1.80 -1.38
C PHE A 168 1.27 2.70 -0.15
N GLY A 169 0.86 2.15 0.99
CA GLY A 169 0.61 2.88 2.26
C GLY A 169 1.84 3.54 2.90
N LEU A 170 2.85 3.92 2.12
CA LEU A 170 4.10 4.57 2.48
C LEU A 170 3.89 5.93 3.16
N ALA A 171 2.86 6.65 2.73
CA ALA A 171 2.40 7.87 3.39
C ALA A 171 2.09 7.63 4.87
N LYS A 172 1.34 6.55 5.12
CA LYS A 172 0.89 6.17 6.46
C LYS A 172 2.08 5.69 7.32
N ARG A 173 3.06 4.97 6.75
CA ARG A 173 4.31 4.56 7.44
C ARG A 173 5.14 5.73 7.98
N THR A 174 5.21 6.86 7.28
CA THR A 174 6.03 8.00 7.73
C THR A 174 5.38 8.71 8.91
N LEU A 175 4.04 8.71 8.99
CA LEU A 175 3.28 9.21 10.13
C LEU A 175 3.38 8.27 11.34
N ASP A 176 3.53 6.96 11.13
CA ASP A 176 3.76 6.00 12.22
C ASP A 176 5.13 6.19 12.92
N VAL A 177 6.15 6.71 12.22
CA VAL A 177 7.51 6.90 12.76
C VAL A 177 7.56 8.02 13.82
N THR A 178 6.57 8.92 13.88
CA THR A 178 6.50 9.97 14.90
C THR A 178 5.97 9.51 16.26
N GLY A 179 5.89 8.20 16.51
CA GLY A 179 5.73 7.63 17.86
C GLY A 179 4.29 7.39 18.31
N SER A 180 3.29 7.73 17.50
CA SER A 180 1.92 7.23 17.69
C SER A 180 1.78 5.93 16.93
N GLY A 181 1.52 4.82 17.63
CA GLY A 181 1.26 3.50 17.05
C GLY A 181 -0.03 3.45 16.25
N ASN A 182 -0.12 4.28 15.21
CA ASN A 182 -1.31 4.47 14.42
C ASN A 182 -1.53 3.27 13.49
N LEU A 183 -2.78 2.84 13.46
CA LEU A 183 -3.23 1.70 12.70
C LEU A 183 -3.25 2.08 11.21
N THR A 184 -2.22 1.68 10.48
CA THR A 184 -2.13 1.92 9.03
C THR A 184 -2.92 0.86 8.25
N GLY A 185 -3.96 1.29 7.54
CA GLY A 185 -4.71 0.47 6.59
C GLY A 185 -6.19 0.80 6.57
N LYS A 186 -6.98 0.12 5.74
CA LYS A 186 -8.45 0.14 5.83
C LYS A 186 -8.91 -0.95 6.80
N VAL A 187 -9.73 -0.58 7.76
CA VAL A 187 -10.10 -1.43 8.92
C VAL A 187 -10.48 -2.87 8.57
N PRO A 188 -11.34 -3.16 7.56
CA PRO A 188 -11.71 -4.54 7.23
C PRO A 188 -10.55 -5.43 6.75
N TYR A 189 -9.46 -4.84 6.26
CA TYR A 189 -8.34 -5.55 5.64
C TYR A 189 -7.08 -5.56 6.53
N LEU A 190 -7.18 -5.02 7.74
CA LEU A 190 -6.08 -5.04 8.70
C LEU A 190 -5.80 -6.45 9.21
N SER A 191 -4.53 -6.82 9.24
CA SER A 191 -4.11 -8.07 9.84
C SER A 191 -4.20 -8.03 11.38
N PRO A 192 -4.41 -9.18 12.05
CA PRO A 192 -4.43 -9.25 13.51
C PRO A 192 -3.19 -8.63 14.16
N GLU A 193 -2.00 -8.87 13.60
CA GLU A 193 -0.75 -8.31 14.08
C GLU A 193 -0.67 -6.78 13.93
N GLN A 194 -1.32 -6.17 12.93
CA GLN A 194 -1.42 -4.71 12.85
C GLN A 194 -2.31 -4.15 13.97
N ILE A 195 -3.41 -4.84 14.30
CA ILE A 195 -4.37 -4.41 15.32
C ILE A 195 -3.78 -4.49 16.73
N VAL A 196 -3.02 -5.55 17.04
CA VAL A 196 -2.42 -5.75 18.37
C VAL A 196 -1.05 -5.08 18.53
N GLY A 197 -0.55 -4.36 17.52
CA GLY A 197 0.77 -3.73 17.55
C GLY A 197 1.94 -4.72 17.49
N GLY A 198 1.73 -5.89 16.89
CA GLY A 198 2.73 -6.91 16.67
C GLY A 198 3.71 -6.60 15.53
N ARG A 199 4.62 -7.53 15.26
CA ARG A 199 5.57 -7.40 14.14
C ARG A 199 4.83 -7.58 12.80
N VAL A 200 4.79 -6.51 12.02
CA VAL A 200 4.20 -6.49 10.67
C VAL A 200 5.27 -6.82 9.61
N ASP A 201 5.00 -7.81 8.77
CA ASP A 201 5.85 -8.22 7.64
C ASP A 201 5.01 -8.54 6.39
N ALA A 202 5.61 -9.19 5.38
CA ALA A 202 4.95 -9.54 4.12
C ALA A 202 3.66 -10.35 4.31
N ARG A 203 3.52 -11.09 5.42
CA ARG A 203 2.34 -11.91 5.74
C ARG A 203 1.13 -11.06 6.10
N SER A 204 1.32 -9.81 6.49
CA SER A 204 0.24 -8.86 6.71
C SER A 204 -0.40 -8.44 5.38
N ASP A 205 0.40 -8.25 4.32
CA ASP A 205 -0.13 -8.04 2.96
C ASP A 205 -0.89 -9.26 2.45
N LEU A 206 -0.43 -10.48 2.77
CA LEU A 206 -1.14 -11.71 2.40
C LEU A 206 -2.49 -11.85 3.11
N PHE A 207 -2.59 -11.44 4.38
CA PHE A 207 -3.87 -11.43 5.10
C PHE A 207 -4.85 -10.44 4.47
N ALA A 208 -4.38 -9.24 4.13
CA ALA A 208 -5.18 -8.23 3.44
C ALA A 208 -5.65 -8.75 2.07
N LEU A 209 -4.74 -9.37 1.30
CA LEU A 209 -5.06 -10.00 0.03
C LEU A 209 -6.07 -11.13 0.18
N GLY A 210 -5.87 -12.04 1.13
CA GLY A 210 -6.80 -13.12 1.44
C GLY A 210 -8.18 -12.57 1.77
N THR A 211 -8.26 -11.48 2.52
CA THR A 211 -9.52 -10.81 2.85
C THR A 211 -10.18 -10.20 1.62
N VAL A 212 -9.43 -9.53 0.73
CA VAL A 212 -9.97 -9.04 -0.57
C VAL A 212 -10.59 -10.19 -1.37
N PHE A 213 -9.85 -11.29 -1.53
CA PHE A 213 -10.30 -12.41 -2.37
C PHE A 213 -11.38 -13.26 -1.71
N TYR A 214 -11.46 -13.28 -0.38
CA TYR A 214 -12.60 -13.78 0.36
C TYR A 214 -13.88 -13.06 -0.08
N GLU A 215 -13.86 -11.72 -0.13
CA GLU A 215 -15.03 -10.92 -0.49
C GLU A 215 -15.43 -11.15 -1.96
N LEU A 216 -14.46 -11.20 -2.87
CA LEU A 216 -14.72 -11.45 -4.29
C LEU A 216 -15.34 -12.84 -4.54
N CYS A 217 -14.89 -13.86 -3.81
CA CYS A 217 -15.40 -15.23 -3.98
C CYS A 217 -16.76 -15.43 -3.31
N SER A 218 -16.96 -14.87 -2.12
CA SER A 218 -18.18 -15.08 -1.32
C SER A 218 -19.29 -14.07 -1.63
N GLY A 219 -18.94 -12.93 -2.24
CA GLY A 219 -19.83 -11.78 -2.35
C GLY A 219 -20.20 -11.18 -0.99
N ARG A 220 -19.41 -11.40 0.06
CA ARG A 220 -19.71 -10.94 1.43
C ARG A 220 -18.47 -10.35 2.06
N HIS A 221 -18.65 -9.33 2.89
CA HIS A 221 -17.56 -8.84 3.72
C HIS A 221 -17.14 -9.94 4.70
N ARG A 222 -15.82 -10.16 4.85
CA ARG A 222 -15.31 -11.18 5.78
C ARG A 222 -15.65 -10.84 7.23
N TYR A 223 -15.50 -9.57 7.56
CA TYR A 223 -15.86 -8.99 8.85
C TYR A 223 -16.83 -7.82 8.59
N GLU A 224 -18.09 -8.02 8.94
CA GLU A 224 -19.13 -6.99 8.86
C GLU A 224 -19.26 -6.27 10.20
N GLY A 225 -19.56 -4.98 10.22
CA GLY A 225 -19.86 -4.25 11.45
C GLY A 225 -20.41 -2.87 11.12
N ASN A 226 -21.20 -2.30 12.03
CA ASN A 226 -21.80 -0.98 11.83
C ASN A 226 -20.75 0.13 11.92
N HIS A 227 -19.71 -0.08 12.74
CA HIS A 227 -18.64 0.88 13.00
C HIS A 227 -17.28 0.17 13.01
N GLU A 228 -16.20 0.91 12.78
CA GLU A 228 -14.84 0.36 12.68
C GLU A 228 -14.42 -0.43 13.92
N VAL A 229 -14.77 0.04 15.12
CA VAL A 229 -14.46 -0.64 16.38
C VAL A 229 -15.07 -2.05 16.44
N GLU A 230 -16.26 -2.24 15.90
CA GLU A 230 -16.92 -3.57 15.86
C GLU A 230 -16.17 -4.51 14.92
N ILE A 231 -15.71 -4.01 13.76
CA ILE A 231 -14.92 -4.78 12.80
C ILE A 231 -13.58 -5.19 13.41
N LEU A 232 -12.90 -4.26 14.09
CA LEU A 232 -11.64 -4.55 14.79
C LEU A 232 -11.82 -5.62 15.87
N GLN A 233 -12.90 -5.58 16.63
CA GLN A 233 -13.25 -6.62 17.61
C GLN A 233 -13.47 -7.96 16.93
N LYS A 234 -14.22 -8.02 15.83
CA LYS A 234 -14.45 -9.27 15.08
C LYS A 234 -13.18 -9.87 14.51
N ILE A 235 -12.26 -9.04 14.00
CA ILE A 235 -10.95 -9.51 13.55
C ILE A 235 -10.20 -10.11 14.74
N ARG A 236 -10.12 -9.38 15.87
CA ARG A 236 -9.42 -9.83 17.09
C ARG A 236 -10.00 -11.16 17.62
N ASP A 237 -11.31 -11.30 17.61
CA ASP A 237 -12.05 -12.40 18.21
C ASP A 237 -12.25 -13.58 17.24
N ARG A 238 -11.68 -13.50 16.02
CA ARG A 238 -11.76 -14.55 14.97
C ARG A 238 -13.20 -14.87 14.55
N ALA A 239 -14.04 -13.84 14.53
CA ALA A 239 -15.45 -13.98 14.21
C ALA A 239 -15.70 -13.92 12.69
N ASP A 240 -15.02 -14.76 11.92
CA ASP A 240 -15.27 -14.93 10.49
C ASP A 240 -16.01 -16.23 10.15
N VAL A 241 -16.62 -16.23 8.97
CA VAL A 241 -17.22 -17.42 8.38
C VAL A 241 -16.16 -18.05 7.45
N PRO A 242 -15.88 -19.36 7.52
CA PRO A 242 -14.92 -19.99 6.62
C PRO A 242 -15.33 -19.84 5.16
N LEU A 243 -14.39 -19.48 4.27
CA LEU A 243 -14.67 -19.23 2.85
C LEU A 243 -15.31 -20.45 2.16
N VAL A 244 -14.82 -21.65 2.49
CA VAL A 244 -15.37 -22.93 2.00
C VAL A 244 -16.89 -23.08 2.24
N SER A 245 -17.43 -22.43 3.27
CA SER A 245 -18.86 -22.53 3.59
C SER A 245 -19.74 -21.61 2.74
N VAL A 246 -19.18 -20.51 2.22
CA VAL A 246 -19.90 -19.44 1.53
C VAL A 246 -19.58 -19.32 0.02
N ALA A 247 -18.43 -19.82 -0.44
CA ALA A 247 -17.99 -19.72 -1.83
C ALA A 247 -18.05 -21.07 -2.58
N ARG A 248 -19.15 -21.82 -2.44
CA ARG A 248 -19.27 -23.20 -2.97
C ARG A 248 -19.18 -23.32 -4.49
N SER A 249 -19.34 -22.22 -5.22
CA SER A 249 -19.18 -22.16 -6.68
C SER A 249 -17.72 -22.10 -7.13
N PHE A 250 -16.77 -21.92 -6.22
CA PHE A 250 -15.34 -21.86 -6.51
C PHE A 250 -14.67 -23.21 -6.28
N PRO A 251 -13.62 -23.54 -7.06
CA PRO A 251 -12.83 -24.74 -6.83
C PRO A 251 -12.25 -24.80 -5.40
N PRO A 252 -12.37 -25.95 -4.69
CA PRO A 252 -11.85 -26.10 -3.33
C PRO A 252 -10.36 -25.77 -3.20
N GLU A 253 -9.57 -26.01 -4.24
CA GLU A 253 -8.15 -25.76 -4.27
C GLU A 253 -7.84 -24.25 -4.25
N LEU A 254 -8.60 -23.44 -5.00
CA LEU A 254 -8.49 -21.98 -4.97
C LEU A 254 -8.94 -21.43 -3.60
N ILE A 255 -10.03 -21.97 -3.05
CA ILE A 255 -10.51 -21.62 -1.71
C ILE A 255 -9.43 -21.89 -0.67
N ALA A 256 -8.74 -23.04 -0.74
CA ALA A 256 -7.70 -23.41 0.21
C ALA A 256 -6.54 -22.40 0.21
N VAL A 257 -6.08 -21.95 -0.96
CA VAL A 257 -5.02 -20.94 -1.07
C VAL A 257 -5.45 -19.61 -0.45
N ILE A 258 -6.65 -19.13 -0.77
CA ILE A 258 -7.19 -17.86 -0.22
C ILE A 258 -7.37 -17.97 1.30
N GLN A 259 -7.93 -19.09 1.77
CA GLN A 259 -8.23 -19.30 3.18
C GLN A 259 -6.94 -19.46 4.01
N LYS A 260 -5.88 -20.08 3.46
CA LYS A 260 -4.57 -20.14 4.12
C LYS A 260 -3.95 -18.75 4.31
N ALA A 261 -4.13 -17.83 3.36
CA ALA A 261 -3.69 -16.44 3.52
C ALA A 261 -4.47 -15.69 4.62
N CYS A 262 -5.70 -16.11 4.89
CA CYS A 262 -6.59 -15.56 5.92
C CYS A 262 -6.32 -16.08 7.35
N GLU A 263 -5.38 -17.02 7.55
CA GLU A 263 -5.07 -17.57 8.88
C GLU A 263 -4.77 -16.46 9.89
N TYR A 264 -5.32 -16.57 11.11
CA TYR A 264 -5.13 -15.54 12.14
C TYR A 264 -3.67 -15.40 12.54
N GLU A 265 -3.00 -16.53 12.77
CA GLU A 265 -1.60 -16.56 13.17
C GLU A 265 -0.67 -16.38 11.95
N PRO A 266 0.23 -15.37 11.93
CA PRO A 266 1.07 -15.12 10.76
C PRO A 266 1.91 -16.31 10.31
N HIS A 267 2.35 -17.16 11.24
CA HIS A 267 3.19 -18.33 10.93
C HIS A 267 2.43 -19.49 10.26
N ARG A 268 1.09 -19.44 10.22
CA ARG A 268 0.25 -20.40 9.49
C ARG A 268 -0.07 -19.97 8.06
N ARG A 269 0.17 -18.70 7.73
CA ARG A 269 0.08 -18.16 6.37
C ARG A 269 1.31 -18.58 5.55
N PRO A 270 1.26 -18.48 4.20
CA PRO A 270 2.46 -18.62 3.38
C PRO A 270 3.54 -17.64 3.86
N ALA A 271 4.81 -18.03 3.82
CA ALA A 271 5.90 -17.23 4.36
C ALA A 271 6.10 -15.90 3.62
N GLY A 272 5.65 -15.80 2.37
CA GLY A 272 5.61 -14.59 1.57
C GLY A 272 4.87 -14.80 0.25
N ALA A 273 4.75 -13.74 -0.55
CA ALA A 273 3.99 -13.76 -1.81
C ALA A 273 4.49 -14.82 -2.80
N ARG A 274 5.78 -15.15 -2.80
CA ARG A 274 6.35 -16.18 -3.70
C ARG A 274 5.82 -17.58 -3.37
N GLU A 275 5.73 -17.92 -2.10
CA GLU A 275 5.20 -19.22 -1.68
C GLU A 275 3.73 -19.32 -2.09
N MET A 276 2.93 -18.29 -1.78
CA MET A 276 1.52 -18.25 -2.15
C MET A 276 1.32 -18.30 -3.68
N LEU A 277 2.15 -17.60 -4.45
CA LEU A 277 2.12 -17.67 -5.92
C LEU A 277 2.48 -19.07 -6.42
N SER A 278 3.48 -19.72 -5.82
CA SER A 278 3.86 -21.09 -6.18
C SER A 278 2.75 -22.10 -5.86
N GLU A 279 2.05 -21.93 -4.74
CA GLU A 279 0.88 -22.75 -4.38
C GLU A 279 -0.27 -22.54 -5.36
N LEU A 280 -0.55 -21.28 -5.72
CA LEU A 280 -1.60 -20.93 -6.69
C LEU A 280 -1.28 -21.45 -8.10
N SER A 281 -0.08 -21.21 -8.61
CA SER A 281 0.34 -21.68 -9.93
C SER A 281 0.56 -23.19 -9.99
N GLY A 282 0.74 -23.84 -8.84
CA GLY A 282 0.86 -25.29 -8.71
C GLY A 282 -0.47 -26.03 -8.68
N LEU A 283 -1.61 -25.31 -8.74
CA LEU A 283 -2.92 -25.95 -8.83
C LEU A 283 -3.01 -26.80 -10.11
N PRO A 284 -3.59 -28.01 -10.06
CA PRO A 284 -3.64 -28.89 -11.22
C PRO A 284 -4.32 -28.22 -12.42
N ALA A 285 -3.74 -28.34 -13.62
CA ALA A 285 -4.36 -27.84 -14.86
C ALA A 285 -5.72 -28.51 -15.18
N VAL A 286 -6.10 -29.56 -14.44
CA VAL A 286 -7.40 -30.20 -14.54
C VAL A 286 -8.48 -29.55 -13.68
N VAL A 287 -8.14 -28.57 -12.82
CA VAL A 287 -9.13 -27.85 -12.01
C VAL A 287 -10.08 -27.10 -12.95
N PRO A 288 -11.37 -27.47 -13.01
CA PRO A 288 -12.31 -26.87 -13.95
C PRO A 288 -12.51 -25.38 -13.66
N GLY A 289 -12.62 -24.58 -14.72
CA GLY A 289 -12.98 -23.17 -14.60
C GLY A 289 -11.87 -22.25 -14.10
N LEU A 290 -10.58 -22.64 -14.18
CA LEU A 290 -9.44 -21.76 -13.87
C LEU A 290 -8.65 -21.26 -15.10
N HIS A 291 -9.11 -21.57 -16.32
CA HIS A 291 -8.45 -21.17 -17.57
C HIS A 291 -9.16 -19.97 -18.21
N GLY A 292 -8.46 -19.19 -19.03
CA GLY A 292 -9.07 -18.10 -19.80
C GLY A 292 -9.43 -16.85 -18.98
N GLY A 293 -8.99 -16.75 -17.72
CA GLY A 293 -9.38 -15.67 -16.81
C GLY A 293 -9.08 -14.25 -17.31
N ARG A 294 -8.04 -14.06 -18.14
CA ARG A 294 -7.78 -12.76 -18.77
C ARG A 294 -8.85 -12.38 -19.79
N SER A 295 -9.26 -13.31 -20.64
CA SER A 295 -10.29 -13.07 -21.65
C SER A 295 -11.63 -12.80 -20.98
N GLU A 296 -11.99 -13.59 -19.97
CA GLU A 296 -13.20 -13.35 -19.18
C GLU A 296 -13.18 -12.00 -18.45
N LEU A 297 -12.02 -11.57 -17.95
CA LEU A 297 -11.86 -10.24 -17.38
C LEU A 297 -12.13 -9.15 -18.43
N VAL A 298 -11.57 -9.27 -19.63
CA VAL A 298 -11.82 -8.32 -20.72
C VAL A 298 -13.31 -8.25 -21.07
N ASP A 299 -13.95 -9.40 -21.23
CA ASP A 299 -15.37 -9.49 -21.57
C ASP A 299 -16.25 -8.88 -20.45
N PHE A 300 -15.94 -9.18 -19.18
CA PHE A 300 -16.61 -8.61 -18.02
C PHE A 300 -16.46 -7.08 -17.98
N MET A 301 -15.23 -6.60 -18.22
CA MET A 301 -14.93 -5.17 -18.22
C MET A 301 -15.66 -4.44 -19.35
N GLU A 302 -15.68 -5.00 -20.55
CA GLU A 302 -16.37 -4.40 -21.69
C GLU A 302 -17.89 -4.39 -21.47
N PHE A 303 -18.46 -5.50 -21.01
CA PHE A 303 -19.90 -5.61 -20.76
C PHE A 303 -20.41 -4.64 -19.70
N HIS A 304 -19.70 -4.49 -18.58
CA HIS A 304 -20.17 -3.67 -17.46
C HIS A 304 -19.65 -2.22 -17.48
N PHE A 305 -18.49 -1.98 -18.09
CA PHE A 305 -17.79 -0.69 -18.00
C PHE A 305 -17.39 -0.10 -19.35
N GLY A 306 -17.71 -0.73 -20.48
CA GLY A 306 -17.39 -0.22 -21.84
C GLY A 306 -17.89 1.22 -22.09
N ALA A 307 -19.07 1.56 -21.56
CA ALA A 307 -19.63 2.91 -21.67
C ALA A 307 -18.87 3.98 -20.83
N THR A 308 -18.00 3.56 -19.91
CA THR A 308 -17.23 4.47 -19.04
C THR A 308 -15.86 4.84 -19.59
N ARG A 309 -15.51 4.32 -20.77
CA ARG A 309 -14.22 4.59 -21.42
C ARG A 309 -14.07 6.09 -21.67
N ILE A 310 -13.00 6.65 -21.14
CA ILE A 310 -12.57 7.99 -21.52
C ILE A 310 -12.16 7.96 -22.99
N ASP A 311 -12.88 8.71 -23.81
CA ASP A 311 -12.45 9.01 -25.16
C ASP A 311 -11.24 9.96 -25.10
N SER A 312 -10.19 9.62 -25.84
CA SER A 312 -9.03 10.49 -26.11
C SER A 312 -9.40 11.89 -26.60
N THR A 313 -10.63 12.10 -27.11
CA THR A 313 -11.12 13.38 -27.62
C THR A 313 -11.77 14.30 -26.57
N LEU A 314 -11.88 13.88 -25.29
CA LEU A 314 -12.54 14.73 -24.28
C LEU A 314 -11.87 16.12 -24.18
N PRO A 315 -12.65 17.21 -24.30
CA PRO A 315 -12.10 18.55 -24.22
C PRO A 315 -11.58 18.86 -22.81
N VAL A 316 -10.48 19.60 -22.73
CA VAL A 316 -10.02 20.21 -21.48
C VAL A 316 -11.10 21.18 -21.02
N VAL A 317 -11.66 20.97 -19.82
CA VAL A 317 -12.86 21.66 -19.35
C VAL A 317 -12.70 23.19 -19.38
N SER A 318 -13.61 23.89 -20.07
CA SER A 318 -13.80 25.34 -19.94
C SER A 318 -14.80 25.65 -18.83
N SER A 319 -14.30 25.75 -17.61
CA SER A 319 -14.81 26.46 -16.41
C SER A 319 -16.31 26.53 -16.02
N ASN A 320 -17.32 25.99 -16.72
CA ASN A 320 -18.72 26.26 -16.36
C ASN A 320 -19.70 25.08 -16.39
N GLU A 321 -19.26 23.84 -16.62
CA GLU A 321 -20.16 22.70 -16.53
C GLU A 321 -20.10 22.03 -15.16
N LYS A 322 -21.28 21.79 -14.57
CA LYS A 322 -21.44 20.99 -13.36
C LYS A 322 -20.84 19.61 -13.61
N PRO A 323 -20.15 19.02 -12.61
CA PRO A 323 -19.47 17.75 -12.77
C PRO A 323 -20.42 16.67 -13.30
N VAL A 324 -20.11 16.11 -14.46
CA VAL A 324 -20.74 14.88 -14.95
C VAL A 324 -20.35 13.77 -13.97
N ALA A 325 -21.35 13.22 -13.28
CA ALA A 325 -21.18 12.16 -12.31
C ALA A 325 -20.73 10.86 -13.01
N VAL A 326 -19.42 10.67 -13.14
CA VAL A 326 -18.85 9.33 -13.26
C VAL A 326 -18.74 8.80 -11.84
N ARG A 327 -19.34 7.63 -11.61
CA ARG A 327 -19.46 6.98 -10.29
C ARG A 327 -18.15 7.11 -9.50
N SER A 328 -18.31 7.65 -8.31
CA SER A 328 -17.29 8.05 -7.34
C SER A 328 -16.20 7.00 -7.15
N PHE A 329 -14.94 7.41 -7.34
CA PHE A 329 -13.83 6.81 -6.61
C PHE A 329 -13.98 7.22 -5.15
N ASN A 330 -14.64 6.37 -4.37
CA ASN A 330 -14.80 6.58 -2.94
C ASN A 330 -13.52 6.10 -2.25
N LEU A 331 -12.50 6.98 -2.19
CA LEU A 331 -11.38 6.76 -1.30
C LEU A 331 -11.89 7.06 0.11
N GLY A 332 -12.00 5.98 0.91
CA GLY A 332 -12.71 5.92 2.18
C GLY A 332 -12.69 7.19 3.03
N SER A 333 -13.89 7.54 3.47
CA SER A 333 -14.21 8.46 4.55
C SER A 333 -13.29 8.24 5.76
N LEU A 334 -12.25 9.05 5.85
CA LEU A 334 -11.59 9.35 7.12
C LEU A 334 -12.23 10.64 7.63
N GLU A 335 -12.95 10.55 8.75
CA GLU A 335 -12.93 11.69 9.66
C GLU A 335 -11.48 11.83 10.13
N MET A 336 -10.88 12.95 9.75
CA MET A 336 -9.51 13.26 10.11
C MET A 336 -9.45 13.53 11.63
N PRO A 337 -8.51 12.90 12.36
CA PRO A 337 -8.10 13.43 13.65
C PRO A 337 -7.61 14.87 13.47
N SER A 338 -7.78 15.69 14.50
CA SER A 338 -7.30 17.07 14.47
C SER A 338 -5.77 17.12 14.25
N ILE A 339 -5.23 18.27 13.79
CA ILE A 339 -3.77 18.46 13.63
C ILE A 339 -3.02 18.17 14.96
N GLU A 340 -3.70 18.38 16.08
CA GLU A 340 -3.22 18.09 17.44
C GLU A 340 -3.13 16.57 17.70
N ASP A 341 -4.14 15.80 17.27
CA ASP A 341 -4.17 14.33 17.38
C ASP A 341 -3.10 13.64 16.52
N MET A 342 -2.57 14.34 15.51
CA MET A 342 -1.45 13.89 14.69
C MET A 342 -0.08 14.13 15.33
N GLY A 343 -0.01 14.64 16.57
CA GLY A 343 1.24 14.90 17.29
C GLY A 343 2.09 15.99 16.65
N LEU A 344 1.46 16.93 15.93
CA LEU A 344 2.11 18.06 15.24
C LEU A 344 1.81 19.40 15.93
N GLY A 345 1.75 19.41 17.26
CA GLY A 345 1.63 20.64 18.05
C GLY A 345 2.86 21.55 17.94
N GLU A 346 2.62 22.85 18.03
CA GLU A 346 3.61 23.93 17.88
C GLU A 346 4.87 23.72 18.74
N ALA A 347 6.04 24.02 18.16
CA ALA A 347 7.26 24.18 18.92
C ALA A 347 7.08 25.34 19.93
N PRO A 348 7.56 25.22 21.18
CA PRO A 348 7.46 26.32 22.14
C PRO A 348 8.17 27.54 21.58
N ALA A 349 7.47 28.68 21.60
CA ALA A 349 8.02 29.97 21.22
C ALA A 349 9.27 30.27 22.07
N VAL A 350 10.44 30.22 21.46
CA VAL A 350 11.66 30.79 22.05
C VAL A 350 11.56 32.30 21.89
N THR A 351 10.86 32.95 22.82
CA THR A 351 10.99 34.40 23.03
C THR A 351 12.29 34.64 23.78
N SER A 352 13.31 35.10 23.06
CA SER A 352 14.44 35.81 23.68
C SER A 352 14.67 37.07 22.85
N PRO A 353 14.57 38.27 23.46
CA PRO A 353 14.74 39.52 22.74
C PRO A 353 16.21 39.70 22.33
N LEU A 354 16.41 40.10 21.07
CA LEU A 354 17.69 40.60 20.55
C LEU A 354 18.08 41.88 21.30
N PRO A 355 19.30 42.00 21.85
CA PRO A 355 19.80 43.28 22.33
C PRO A 355 20.27 44.15 21.15
N GLU A 356 19.95 45.43 21.23
CA GLU A 356 20.34 46.47 20.28
C GLU A 356 21.87 46.60 20.14
N LYS A 357 22.29 46.95 18.92
CA LYS A 357 23.68 47.25 18.54
C LYS A 357 24.17 48.55 19.21
N PRO A 358 25.44 48.57 19.65
CA PRO A 358 26.29 49.74 19.41
C PRO A 358 27.56 49.40 18.63
N ALA A 359 28.22 50.45 18.17
CA ALA A 359 29.17 50.51 17.08
C ALA A 359 30.59 49.96 17.36
N ALA A 360 31.25 49.59 16.25
CA ALA A 360 32.69 49.60 15.93
C ALA A 360 33.75 49.55 17.04
N ALA A 361 34.64 48.53 16.97
CA ALA A 361 36.11 48.70 16.96
C ALA A 361 36.85 47.33 16.96
N VAL A 362 37.65 47.11 15.91
CA VAL A 362 39.03 46.58 15.80
C VAL A 362 39.53 45.38 16.66
N HIS A 363 40.24 44.50 15.93
CA HIS A 363 41.40 43.66 16.30
C HIS A 363 41.25 42.14 16.60
N ALA A 364 41.76 41.37 15.63
CA ALA A 364 42.85 40.38 15.69
C ALA A 364 42.76 39.13 16.58
N GLY A 365 42.83 37.97 15.91
CA GLY A 365 43.74 36.88 16.30
C GLY A 365 43.12 35.61 16.90
N PRO A 366 43.75 34.44 16.72
CA PRO A 366 43.06 33.16 16.56
C PRO A 366 43.21 32.22 17.76
N VAL A 367 42.26 31.29 17.99
CA VAL A 367 42.49 30.15 18.91
C VAL A 367 41.81 28.87 18.43
N ALA A 368 42.58 27.78 18.54
CA ALA A 368 42.33 26.38 18.20
C ALA A 368 41.57 25.62 19.34
N PRO A 369 41.34 24.28 19.23
CA PRO A 369 40.19 23.60 19.84
C PRO A 369 40.47 22.95 21.21
N LEU A 370 39.40 22.67 21.97
CA LEU A 370 39.42 21.83 23.17
C LEU A 370 38.11 21.01 23.29
N ALA A 371 38.25 19.68 23.38
CA ALA A 371 37.30 18.76 24.03
C ALA A 371 37.40 18.93 25.59
N PRO A 372 36.78 18.12 26.49
CA PRO A 372 35.78 17.04 26.36
C PRO A 372 34.61 17.15 27.40
N THR A 373 33.68 16.19 27.43
CA THR A 373 33.26 15.43 28.65
C THR A 373 32.04 14.52 28.39
N LEU A 374 32.21 13.22 28.68
CA LEU A 374 31.15 12.21 28.84
C LEU A 374 31.14 11.77 30.31
N PRO A 375 29.97 11.52 30.94
CA PRO A 375 29.90 10.73 32.16
C PRO A 375 29.68 9.25 31.87
N ALA A 376 30.29 8.43 32.73
CA ALA A 376 30.26 6.97 32.75
C ALA A 376 29.03 6.41 33.48
N MET A 377 28.62 5.18 33.11
CA MET A 377 28.00 4.22 34.01
C MET A 377 28.47 2.79 33.68
N ALA A 378 28.73 2.04 34.76
CA ALA A 378 29.24 0.67 34.90
C ALA A 378 28.44 -0.39 34.13
N GLY A 379 28.91 -1.60 33.82
CA GLY A 379 30.05 -2.40 34.30
C GLY A 379 29.58 -3.86 34.35
N VAL A 380 29.99 -4.68 33.38
CA VAL A 380 29.85 -6.14 33.39
C VAL A 380 31.26 -6.70 33.21
N THR A 381 31.69 -7.56 34.13
CA THR A 381 33.07 -8.05 34.21
C THR A 381 33.24 -9.37 33.46
N ALA A 382 34.48 -9.66 33.10
CA ALA A 382 34.88 -10.80 32.25
C ALA A 382 34.58 -12.19 32.84
N ASP A 383 34.14 -12.29 34.09
CA ASP A 383 33.74 -13.56 34.74
C ASP A 383 32.32 -14.00 34.37
N ASP A 384 31.45 -13.09 33.91
CA ASP A 384 30.08 -13.41 33.50
C ASP A 384 30.04 -14.11 32.12
N VAL A 385 31.07 -13.90 31.30
CA VAL A 385 31.20 -14.51 29.97
C VAL A 385 31.74 -15.95 30.06
N ALA A 386 32.53 -16.28 31.09
CA ALA A 386 33.10 -17.62 31.27
C ALA A 386 32.05 -18.67 31.73
N ARG A 387 30.95 -18.24 32.36
CA ARG A 387 29.91 -19.14 32.89
C ARG A 387 28.85 -19.54 31.85
N ALA A 388 28.73 -18.80 30.74
CA ALA A 388 27.77 -19.10 29.67
C ALA A 388 28.25 -20.14 28.64
N VAL A 389 29.55 -20.48 28.64
CA VAL A 389 30.15 -21.40 27.66
C VAL A 389 30.32 -22.84 28.21
N ALA A 390 30.22 -23.05 29.53
CA ALA A 390 30.37 -24.37 30.15
C ALA A 390 29.08 -25.21 30.21
N ALA A 391 27.93 -24.70 29.76
CA ALA A 391 26.63 -25.42 29.80
C ALA A 391 26.25 -26.13 28.48
N ARG A 392 27.17 -26.21 27.49
CA ARG A 392 26.95 -26.90 26.21
C ARG A 392 28.11 -27.82 25.84
N SER A 393 28.45 -28.76 26.70
CA SER A 393 29.28 -29.93 26.31
C SER A 393 29.34 -30.97 27.42
N GLY A 394 28.74 -32.15 27.18
CA GLY A 394 29.12 -33.38 27.87
C GLY A 394 27.98 -34.24 28.39
N ALA A 395 27.57 -35.24 27.62
CA ALA A 395 27.35 -36.60 28.13
C ALA A 395 27.24 -37.60 26.96
N ALA A 396 28.29 -38.40 26.77
CA ALA A 396 28.28 -39.59 25.93
C ALA A 396 28.84 -40.77 26.74
N GLY A 397 28.14 -41.92 26.64
CA GLY A 397 28.63 -43.29 26.82
C GLY A 397 28.51 -43.91 28.21
N PRO A 398 28.55 -45.26 28.35
CA PRO A 398 28.76 -46.34 27.35
C PRO A 398 27.53 -47.30 27.25
N GLY A 399 27.26 -48.12 26.22
CA GLY A 399 28.06 -49.12 25.51
C GLY A 399 27.71 -50.54 25.99
N ASN A 400 26.99 -51.38 25.20
CA ASN A 400 27.39 -52.75 24.83
C ASN A 400 26.37 -53.52 23.94
N GLN A 401 26.96 -54.33 23.05
CA GLN A 401 26.51 -55.42 22.17
C GLN A 401 25.20 -56.19 22.48
N ARG A 402 24.44 -56.58 21.44
CA ARG A 402 24.44 -57.96 20.87
C ARG A 402 23.44 -58.14 19.71
N ALA A 403 23.72 -59.19 18.94
CA ALA A 403 23.20 -59.56 17.64
C ALA A 403 21.77 -60.14 17.61
N ARG A 404 21.22 -60.09 16.40
CA ARG A 404 20.12 -60.84 15.74
C ARG A 404 19.98 -62.32 16.16
N PRO A 405 18.85 -63.02 15.87
CA PRO A 405 17.96 -62.90 14.70
C PRO A 405 16.65 -62.14 14.91
#